data_AF-A0A2A4JBQ4-F1
#
_entry.id   AF-A0A2A4JBQ4-F1
#
_cell.length_a   1.000
_cell.length_b   1.000
_cell.length_c   1.000
_cell.angle_alpha   90.00
_cell.angle_beta   90.00
_cell.angle_gamma   90.00
#
_symmetry.space_group_name_H-M   'P 1'
#
loop_
_entity.id
_entity.type
_entity.pdbx_description
1 polymer ?
#
loop_
_entity_poly.entity_id
_entity_poly.type
_entity_poly.pdbx_seq_one_letter_code
_entity_poly.pdbx_strand_id
1 'polypeptide(L)'
;MILRSLFSVLSLSSNNLTSNVYKVTSPTTWKSILKISPCNIYIRTITVSTASYKSRTRTKLKSDFDSSKARIVLGLNFQSPEDAVPFYKLPVKTLVHIHNTTKEDVKKGFCKNRLYYISSRLKVPPSIVTEKLAKRTFIYSLSFDWIEKALDVLLEMNVSADRILRDLWVLKYHHETIYERLQRVKSMGVENLYPWMVRCSEDILNRFLAISQETKDILGDSVSKQTYLANRLNVSPDTIQDMCLKIPALKAIRVTKVKHFLDFLIAEGFDVEEIASKPRVLSASQKTVKLRLDRLRELGLNQINLNVLCRSKKDFKKYCESIESLSKEDYKSHARCNVRHVTDSTYLPRRLR
;
A
#
# COMPACT_ATOMS: atom_id res chain seq x y z
N MET A 1 -1.89 -40.92 -33.72
CA MET A 1 -2.35 -42.33 -33.74
C MET A 1 -1.15 -43.19 -33.34
N ILE A 2 -1.24 -43.87 -32.19
CA ILE A 2 -0.47 -45.03 -31.68
C ILE A 2 -0.42 -44.93 -30.15
N LEU A 3 -1.16 -45.86 -29.52
CA LEU A 3 -1.16 -46.22 -28.11
C LEU A 3 0.06 -47.09 -27.76
N ARG A 4 0.45 -47.07 -26.47
CA ARG A 4 0.65 -48.24 -25.58
C ARG A 4 1.18 -47.71 -24.24
N SER A 5 0.39 -47.68 -23.17
CA SER A 5 0.06 -48.79 -22.25
C SER A 5 1.28 -49.35 -21.52
N LEU A 6 1.35 -49.10 -20.21
CA LEU A 6 1.87 -50.04 -19.21
C LEU A 6 1.14 -49.80 -17.86
N PHE A 7 0.24 -50.73 -17.54
CA PHE A 7 -0.28 -51.02 -16.20
C PHE A 7 0.46 -52.27 -15.69
N SER A 8 0.78 -52.33 -14.39
CA SER A 8 0.37 -53.39 -13.44
C SER A 8 1.32 -53.37 -12.23
N VAL A 9 0.87 -53.15 -10.98
CA VAL A 9 0.14 -54.04 -10.03
C VAL A 9 1.09 -54.38 -8.87
N LEU A 10 0.57 -54.26 -7.64
CA LEU A 10 0.83 -55.02 -6.40
C LEU A 10 0.47 -54.08 -5.23
N SER A 11 -0.32 -54.39 -4.22
CA SER A 11 -1.26 -55.47 -3.90
C SER A 11 -2.03 -54.97 -2.67
N LEU A 12 -3.35 -55.13 -2.64
CA LEU A 12 -4.15 -54.92 -1.43
C LEU A 12 -4.08 -56.16 -0.53
N SER A 13 -3.96 -55.95 0.78
CA SER A 13 -4.58 -56.85 1.77
C SER A 13 -5.05 -56.06 2.98
N SER A 14 -6.26 -56.41 3.38
CA SER A 14 -7.18 -55.84 4.36
C SER A 14 -6.69 -55.94 5.81
N ASN A 15 -7.23 -55.09 6.69
CA ASN A 15 -7.97 -55.55 7.88
C ASN A 15 -8.72 -54.41 8.60
N ASN A 16 -9.95 -54.75 9.02
CA ASN A 16 -10.92 -53.94 9.76
C ASN A 16 -10.44 -53.57 11.18
N LEU A 17 -10.99 -52.50 11.78
CA LEU A 17 -11.72 -52.53 13.07
C LEU A 17 -12.21 -51.13 13.52
N THR A 18 -13.54 -50.99 13.63
CA THR A 18 -14.35 -50.43 14.75
C THR A 18 -13.98 -49.11 15.47
N SER A 19 -14.96 -48.18 15.44
CA SER A 19 -15.49 -47.33 16.54
C SER A 19 -14.58 -46.87 17.69
N ASN A 20 -14.47 -45.54 17.90
CA ASN A 20 -15.20 -44.86 18.97
C ASN A 20 -14.90 -43.36 19.07
N VAL A 21 -15.95 -42.63 19.42
CA VAL A 21 -16.01 -41.28 20.01
C VAL A 21 -14.96 -41.13 21.11
N TYR A 22 -14.25 -39.99 21.22
CA TYR A 22 -14.09 -39.22 22.49
C TYR A 22 -13.42 -37.84 22.30
N LYS A 23 -14.17 -36.85 22.79
CA LYS A 23 -13.88 -35.52 23.34
C LYS A 23 -12.45 -34.97 23.37
N VAL A 24 -12.38 -33.71 22.95
CA VAL A 24 -11.35 -32.69 23.22
C VAL A 24 -11.37 -32.25 24.69
N THR A 25 -10.19 -32.16 25.32
CA THR A 25 -9.92 -31.31 26.49
C THR A 25 -8.48 -30.76 26.47
N SER A 26 -8.39 -29.44 26.26
CA SER A 26 -7.51 -28.39 26.85
C SER A 26 -6.00 -28.57 27.15
N PRO A 27 -5.24 -27.44 27.22
CA PRO A 27 -3.85 -27.34 26.76
C PRO A 27 -2.79 -27.32 27.87
N THR A 28 -1.58 -27.71 27.53
CA THR A 28 -0.38 -27.56 28.39
C THR A 28 0.50 -26.41 27.90
N THR A 29 0.72 -25.47 28.82
CA THR A 29 1.62 -24.31 28.75
C THR A 29 3.09 -24.68 28.60
N TRP A 30 3.83 -23.93 27.78
CA TRP A 30 5.28 -23.76 27.92
C TRP A 30 5.61 -22.26 28.00
N LYS A 31 6.27 -21.87 29.10
CA LYS A 31 6.84 -20.55 29.36
C LYS A 31 8.37 -20.65 29.24
N SER A 32 8.96 -19.70 28.52
CA SER A 32 10.36 -19.24 28.67
C SER A 32 10.43 -17.85 28.01
N ILE A 33 10.12 -16.76 28.72
CA ILE A 33 11.05 -15.83 29.40
C ILE A 33 12.28 -15.48 28.56
N LEU A 34 12.32 -14.24 28.04
CA LEU A 34 13.47 -13.34 28.18
C LEU A 34 13.01 -11.87 28.17
N LYS A 35 13.65 -11.10 29.06
CA LYS A 35 13.29 -9.80 29.61
C LYS A 35 13.62 -8.64 28.67
N ILE A 36 12.69 -7.70 28.50
CA ILE A 36 12.98 -6.27 28.23
C ILE A 36 11.97 -5.44 29.05
N SER A 37 12.47 -4.44 29.78
CA SER A 37 11.70 -3.43 30.53
C SER A 37 12.46 -2.10 30.42
N PRO A 38 11.87 -0.91 30.66
CA PRO A 38 10.56 -0.43 30.24
C PRO A 38 10.68 0.93 29.52
N CYS A 39 9.72 1.29 28.66
CA CYS A 39 9.51 2.68 28.24
C CYS A 39 8.04 3.03 28.44
N ASN A 40 7.83 4.01 29.32
CA ASN A 40 6.56 4.52 29.80
C ASN A 40 5.60 4.92 28.66
N ILE A 41 4.45 4.25 28.60
CA ILE A 41 3.26 4.79 27.95
C ILE A 41 2.25 5.06 29.05
N TYR A 42 2.00 6.35 29.28
CA TYR A 42 0.90 6.84 30.11
C TYR A 42 -0.41 6.39 29.48
N ILE A 43 -1.06 5.38 30.08
CA ILE A 43 -2.46 5.07 29.82
C ILE A 43 -3.26 5.73 30.93
N ARG A 44 -4.07 6.73 30.57
CA ARG A 44 -5.12 7.25 31.46
C ARG A 44 -6.06 6.09 31.80
N THR A 45 -5.99 5.59 33.02
CA THR A 45 -7.01 4.72 33.60
C THR A 45 -8.26 5.54 33.85
N ILE A 46 -9.28 5.37 33.02
CA ILE A 46 -10.63 5.81 33.35
C ILE A 46 -11.22 4.72 34.24
N THR A 47 -11.27 4.97 35.54
CA THR A 47 -12.05 4.18 36.50
C THR A 47 -13.52 4.51 36.27
N VAL A 48 -14.24 3.68 35.51
CA VAL A 48 -15.70 3.78 35.41
C VAL A 48 -16.30 2.92 36.52
N SER A 49 -16.94 3.58 37.48
CA SER A 49 -17.76 2.99 38.53
C SER A 49 -18.79 2.01 37.95
N THR A 50 -18.86 0.80 38.50
CA THR A 50 -19.76 -0.29 38.10
C THR A 50 -21.22 -0.10 38.58
N ALA A 51 -21.58 1.09 39.09
CA ALA A 51 -22.89 1.31 39.71
C ALA A 51 -23.96 1.95 38.80
N SER A 52 -23.70 2.24 37.51
CA SER A 52 -24.68 2.93 36.64
C SER A 52 -24.92 2.26 35.27
N TYR A 53 -24.90 0.92 35.21
CA TYR A 53 -25.20 0.18 33.97
C TYR A 53 -26.21 -0.97 34.13
N LYS A 54 -27.17 -0.82 35.04
CA LYS A 54 -28.32 -1.75 35.16
C LYS A 54 -29.55 -1.35 34.34
N SER A 55 -29.42 -0.43 33.38
CA SER A 55 -30.57 0.01 32.57
C SER A 55 -30.21 0.42 31.14
N ARG A 56 -29.51 -0.44 30.38
CA ARG A 56 -29.63 -0.51 28.91
C ARG A 56 -28.84 -1.71 28.39
N THR A 57 -29.29 -2.22 27.26
CA THR A 57 -28.78 -3.40 26.53
C THR A 57 -29.00 -4.76 27.18
N ARG A 58 -30.28 -5.12 27.36
CA ARG A 58 -30.73 -6.48 27.04
C ARG A 58 -30.84 -6.59 25.52
N THR A 59 -29.71 -6.60 24.81
CA THR A 59 -29.72 -6.91 23.38
C THR A 59 -29.71 -8.42 23.26
N LYS A 60 -30.90 -8.99 23.12
CA LYS A 60 -31.10 -10.39 22.73
C LYS A 60 -30.14 -10.74 21.59
N LEU A 61 -29.36 -11.82 21.76
CA LEU A 61 -28.90 -12.59 20.60
C LEU A 61 -30.15 -12.95 19.79
N LYS A 62 -30.37 -12.30 18.66
CA LYS A 62 -31.42 -12.67 17.71
C LYS A 62 -30.83 -13.72 16.77
N SER A 63 -31.01 -14.99 17.11
CA SER A 63 -31.01 -16.07 16.13
C SER A 63 -32.32 -15.99 15.32
N ASP A 64 -32.46 -14.94 14.51
CA ASP A 64 -33.53 -14.87 13.50
C ASP A 64 -32.97 -15.54 12.24
N PHE A 65 -33.05 -16.88 12.17
CA PHE A 65 -33.02 -17.56 10.88
C PHE A 65 -34.32 -17.18 10.17
N ASP A 66 -34.26 -16.07 9.43
CA ASP A 66 -35.41 -15.55 8.69
C ASP A 66 -35.74 -16.55 7.57
N SER A 67 -36.77 -17.37 7.80
CA SER A 67 -37.31 -18.35 6.85
C SER A 67 -37.54 -17.72 5.45
N SER A 68 -37.89 -16.44 5.42
CA SER A 68 -38.07 -15.67 4.19
C SER A 68 -36.76 -15.47 3.41
N LYS A 69 -35.64 -15.20 4.11
CA LYS A 69 -34.32 -15.09 3.48
C LYS A 69 -33.85 -16.43 2.93
N ALA A 70 -34.02 -17.50 3.69
CA ALA A 70 -33.61 -18.84 3.26
C ALA A 70 -34.34 -19.25 1.97
N ARG A 71 -35.66 -18.99 1.89
CA ARG A 71 -36.44 -19.21 0.67
C ARG A 71 -35.91 -18.43 -0.53
N ILE A 72 -35.54 -17.16 -0.37
CA ILE A 72 -34.99 -16.34 -1.46
C ILE A 72 -33.64 -16.88 -1.92
N VAL A 73 -32.74 -17.21 -0.98
CA VAL A 73 -31.39 -17.71 -1.28
C VAL A 73 -31.44 -19.07 -1.98
N LEU A 74 -32.34 -19.97 -1.58
CA LEU A 74 -32.57 -21.24 -2.28
C LEU A 74 -33.02 -21.03 -3.74
N GLY A 75 -33.75 -19.94 -4.03
CA GLY A 75 -34.16 -19.55 -5.37
C GLY A 75 -33.06 -18.93 -6.25
N LEU A 76 -31.82 -18.79 -5.74
CA LEU A 76 -30.70 -18.21 -6.49
C LEU A 76 -29.91 -19.23 -7.32
N ASN A 77 -30.32 -20.50 -7.37
CA ASN A 77 -29.67 -21.55 -8.16
C ASN A 77 -28.17 -21.74 -7.85
N PHE A 78 -27.78 -21.67 -6.57
CA PHE A 78 -26.43 -22.05 -6.16
C PHE A 78 -26.22 -23.56 -6.35
N GLN A 79 -25.05 -23.95 -6.88
CA GLN A 79 -24.63 -25.34 -7.08
C GLN A 79 -24.13 -25.99 -5.79
N SER A 80 -23.62 -25.20 -4.84
CA SER A 80 -23.16 -25.67 -3.53
C SER A 80 -23.70 -24.79 -2.40
N PRO A 81 -24.00 -25.35 -1.21
CA PRO A 81 -24.41 -24.58 -0.04
C PRO A 81 -23.38 -23.55 0.41
N GLU A 82 -22.09 -23.85 0.25
CA GLU A 82 -20.98 -22.97 0.63
C GLU A 82 -21.00 -21.67 -0.18
N ASP A 83 -21.34 -21.75 -1.47
CA ASP A 83 -21.46 -20.58 -2.35
C ASP A 83 -22.58 -19.63 -1.91
N ALA A 84 -23.59 -20.13 -1.21
CA ALA A 84 -24.73 -19.35 -0.73
C ALA A 84 -24.43 -18.59 0.58
N VAL A 85 -23.44 -19.05 1.37
CA VAL A 85 -23.14 -18.51 2.72
C VAL A 85 -22.94 -16.99 2.74
N PRO A 86 -22.17 -16.37 1.81
CA PRO A 86 -21.98 -14.92 1.81
C PRO A 86 -23.27 -14.13 1.58
N PHE A 87 -24.24 -14.70 0.87
CA PHE A 87 -25.49 -14.03 0.51
C PHE A 87 -26.47 -13.95 1.69
N TYR A 88 -26.43 -14.88 2.65
CA TYR A 88 -27.26 -14.81 3.85
C TYR A 88 -27.03 -13.55 4.70
N LYS A 89 -25.84 -12.94 4.58
CA LYS A 89 -25.48 -11.68 5.27
C LYS A 89 -26.14 -10.45 4.65
N LEU A 90 -26.76 -10.58 3.47
CA LEU A 90 -27.35 -9.45 2.77
C LEU A 90 -28.73 -9.05 3.34
N PRO A 91 -29.13 -7.78 3.18
CA PRO A 91 -30.50 -7.34 3.47
C PRO A 91 -31.53 -8.03 2.56
N VAL A 92 -32.74 -8.26 3.06
CA VAL A 92 -33.83 -8.93 2.31
C VAL A 92 -34.11 -8.22 0.99
N LYS A 93 -34.21 -6.88 1.00
CA LYS A 93 -34.45 -6.08 -0.22
C LYS A 93 -33.41 -6.34 -1.31
N THR A 94 -32.13 -6.45 -0.91
CA THR A 94 -31.04 -6.76 -1.83
C THR A 94 -31.16 -8.18 -2.38
N LEU A 95 -31.51 -9.16 -1.53
CA LEU A 95 -31.72 -10.54 -1.96
C LEU A 95 -32.89 -10.67 -2.95
N VAL A 96 -34.00 -9.95 -2.73
CA VAL A 96 -35.13 -9.91 -3.67
C VAL A 96 -34.70 -9.37 -5.04
N HIS A 97 -33.93 -8.28 -5.07
CA HIS A 97 -33.40 -7.73 -6.32
C HIS A 97 -32.50 -8.73 -7.05
N ILE A 98 -31.57 -9.37 -6.34
CA ILE A 98 -30.69 -10.41 -6.90
C ILE A 98 -31.52 -11.57 -7.44
N HIS A 99 -32.50 -12.05 -6.69
CA HIS A 99 -33.36 -13.16 -7.10
C HIS A 99 -34.19 -12.85 -8.35
N ASN A 100 -34.79 -11.67 -8.43
CA ASN A 100 -35.54 -11.27 -9.61
C ASN A 100 -34.62 -11.15 -10.84
N THR A 101 -33.42 -10.62 -10.66
CA THR A 101 -32.41 -10.54 -11.72
C THR A 101 -31.99 -11.93 -12.19
N THR A 102 -31.67 -12.85 -11.27
CA THR A 102 -31.31 -14.23 -11.60
C THR A 102 -32.44 -14.94 -12.34
N LYS A 103 -33.72 -14.73 -11.95
CA LYS A 103 -34.87 -15.29 -12.67
C LYS A 103 -34.97 -14.76 -14.10
N GLU A 104 -34.77 -13.47 -14.30
CA GLU A 104 -34.80 -12.87 -15.64
C GLU A 104 -33.63 -13.35 -16.52
N ASP A 105 -32.43 -13.49 -15.96
CA ASP A 105 -31.28 -14.05 -16.69
C ASP A 105 -31.54 -15.50 -17.12
N VAL A 106 -32.16 -16.32 -16.25
CA VAL A 106 -32.57 -17.70 -16.58
C VAL A 106 -33.63 -17.70 -17.67
N LYS A 107 -34.68 -16.87 -17.53
CA LYS A 107 -35.79 -16.76 -18.49
C LYS A 107 -35.30 -16.38 -19.89
N LYS A 108 -34.29 -15.51 -19.97
CA LYS A 108 -33.67 -15.08 -21.23
C LYS A 108 -32.59 -16.05 -21.74
N GLY A 109 -32.30 -17.13 -21.01
CA GLY A 109 -31.32 -18.13 -21.40
C GLY A 109 -29.86 -17.71 -21.25
N PHE A 110 -29.57 -16.63 -20.51
CA PHE A 110 -28.21 -16.08 -20.38
C PHE A 110 -27.33 -16.92 -19.44
N CYS A 111 -27.81 -17.17 -18.22
CA CYS A 111 -27.10 -18.00 -17.26
C CYS A 111 -28.04 -18.49 -16.15
N LYS A 112 -27.63 -19.57 -15.45
CA LYS A 112 -28.36 -20.06 -14.27
C LYS A 112 -28.15 -19.16 -13.04
N ASN A 113 -26.95 -18.61 -12.91
CA ASN A 113 -26.54 -17.66 -11.87
C ASN A 113 -25.26 -16.95 -12.34
N ARG A 114 -25.23 -15.61 -12.21
CA ARG A 114 -24.07 -14.78 -12.61
C ARG A 114 -22.77 -15.15 -11.90
N LEU A 115 -22.83 -15.73 -10.69
CA LEU A 115 -21.66 -16.27 -9.99
C LEU A 115 -20.89 -17.26 -10.86
N TYR A 116 -21.58 -18.27 -11.39
CA TYR A 116 -20.95 -19.33 -12.19
C TYR A 116 -20.55 -18.84 -13.56
N TYR A 117 -21.30 -17.89 -14.14
CA TYR A 117 -20.91 -17.23 -15.39
C TYR A 117 -19.60 -16.45 -15.21
N ILE A 118 -19.49 -15.59 -14.20
CA ILE A 118 -18.26 -14.82 -13.94
C ILE A 118 -17.10 -15.76 -13.57
N SER A 119 -17.36 -16.78 -12.77
CA SER A 119 -16.38 -17.80 -12.39
C SER A 119 -15.81 -18.55 -13.61
N SER A 120 -16.67 -18.98 -14.53
CA SER A 120 -16.24 -19.69 -15.73
C SER A 120 -15.46 -18.78 -16.68
N ARG A 121 -15.94 -17.55 -16.91
CA ARG A 121 -15.29 -16.56 -17.77
C ARG A 121 -13.89 -16.18 -17.27
N LEU A 122 -13.75 -15.95 -15.96
CA LEU A 122 -12.48 -15.60 -15.33
C LEU A 122 -11.59 -16.82 -15.04
N LYS A 123 -12.10 -18.05 -15.20
CA LYS A 123 -11.43 -19.31 -14.81
C LYS A 123 -10.98 -19.29 -13.35
N VAL A 124 -11.81 -18.74 -12.46
CA VAL A 124 -11.55 -18.66 -11.01
C VAL A 124 -12.61 -19.48 -10.28
N PRO A 125 -12.26 -20.29 -9.26
CA PRO A 125 -13.23 -21.09 -8.52
C PRO A 125 -14.39 -20.26 -7.93
N PRO A 126 -15.64 -20.78 -7.94
CA PRO A 126 -16.81 -20.07 -7.38
C PRO A 126 -16.62 -19.63 -5.93
N SER A 127 -15.89 -20.43 -5.14
CA SER A 127 -15.57 -20.15 -3.72
C SER A 127 -14.84 -18.82 -3.51
N ILE A 128 -14.08 -18.34 -4.48
CA ILE A 128 -13.38 -17.04 -4.41
C ILE A 128 -14.31 -15.92 -4.92
N VAL A 129 -15.10 -16.20 -5.95
CA VAL A 129 -15.97 -15.22 -6.61
C VAL A 129 -17.18 -14.86 -5.74
N THR A 130 -17.76 -15.81 -5.01
CA THR A 130 -18.97 -15.63 -4.19
C THR A 130 -18.80 -14.49 -3.17
N GLU A 131 -17.69 -14.48 -2.43
CA GLU A 131 -17.41 -13.46 -1.41
C GLU A 131 -17.25 -12.06 -2.04
N LYS A 132 -16.74 -11.99 -3.28
CA LYS A 132 -16.59 -10.73 -4.02
C LYS A 132 -17.93 -10.20 -4.51
N LEU A 133 -18.78 -11.07 -5.07
CA LEU A 133 -20.09 -10.69 -5.57
C LEU A 133 -21.05 -10.30 -4.45
N ALA A 134 -21.05 -11.03 -3.33
CA ALA A 134 -21.85 -10.65 -2.15
C ALA A 134 -21.45 -9.26 -1.62
N LYS A 135 -20.16 -8.90 -1.69
CA LYS A 135 -19.68 -7.54 -1.33
C LYS A 135 -19.95 -6.48 -2.40
N ARG A 136 -20.30 -6.88 -3.64
CA ARG A 136 -20.43 -6.00 -4.81
C ARG A 136 -21.74 -6.30 -5.54
N THR A 137 -22.84 -6.19 -4.81
CA THR A 137 -24.18 -6.52 -5.32
C THR A 137 -24.65 -5.67 -6.49
N PHE A 138 -23.99 -4.54 -6.77
CA PHE A 138 -24.28 -3.72 -7.96
C PHE A 138 -24.16 -4.51 -9.27
N ILE A 139 -23.40 -5.62 -9.28
CA ILE A 139 -23.30 -6.52 -10.43
C ILE A 139 -24.69 -7.02 -10.88
N TYR A 140 -25.63 -7.20 -9.95
CA TYR A 140 -26.99 -7.62 -10.27
C TYR A 140 -27.88 -6.46 -10.75
N SER A 141 -27.41 -5.22 -10.67
CA SER A 141 -28.10 -4.05 -11.21
C SER A 141 -27.69 -3.72 -12.65
N LEU A 142 -26.65 -4.38 -13.18
CA LEU A 142 -26.21 -4.22 -14.57
C LEU A 142 -27.02 -5.17 -15.48
N SER A 143 -27.17 -4.82 -16.77
CA SER A 143 -27.70 -5.78 -17.74
C SER A 143 -26.69 -6.91 -17.97
N PHE A 144 -27.16 -8.06 -18.44
CA PHE A 144 -26.26 -9.19 -18.74
C PHE A 144 -25.28 -8.84 -19.87
N ASP A 145 -25.79 -8.28 -20.96
CA ASP A 145 -25.00 -7.79 -22.11
C ASP A 145 -23.90 -6.82 -21.69
N TRP A 146 -24.18 -5.92 -20.74
CA TRP A 146 -23.19 -4.99 -20.21
C TRP A 146 -22.03 -5.70 -19.52
N ILE A 147 -22.33 -6.69 -18.67
CA ILE A 147 -21.30 -7.48 -17.97
C ILE A 147 -20.50 -8.31 -18.97
N GLU A 148 -21.20 -8.96 -19.90
CA GLU A 148 -20.60 -9.83 -20.91
C GLU A 148 -19.57 -9.07 -21.75
N LYS A 149 -20.00 -7.98 -22.40
CA LYS A 149 -19.12 -7.17 -23.25
C LYS A 149 -17.98 -6.52 -22.48
N ALA A 150 -18.23 -6.06 -21.24
CA ALA A 150 -17.18 -5.51 -20.40
C ALA A 150 -16.12 -6.57 -20.04
N LEU A 151 -16.55 -7.81 -19.74
CA LEU A 151 -15.63 -8.92 -19.48
C LEU A 151 -14.87 -9.34 -20.75
N ASP A 152 -15.53 -9.38 -21.91
CA ASP A 152 -14.89 -9.71 -23.19
C ASP A 152 -13.73 -8.75 -23.47
N VAL A 153 -13.99 -7.44 -23.46
CA VAL A 153 -12.94 -6.43 -23.69
C VAL A 153 -11.80 -6.55 -22.68
N LEU A 154 -12.09 -6.75 -21.39
CA LEU A 154 -11.05 -6.89 -20.37
C LEU A 154 -10.16 -8.12 -20.62
N LEU A 155 -10.76 -9.24 -21.01
CA LEU A 155 -10.05 -10.49 -21.28
C LEU A 155 -9.27 -10.42 -22.60
N GLU A 156 -9.85 -9.85 -23.67
CA GLU A 156 -9.19 -9.60 -24.96
C GLU A 156 -8.00 -8.65 -24.83
N MET A 157 -8.08 -7.68 -23.92
CA MET A 157 -6.98 -6.77 -23.59
C MET A 157 -5.96 -7.40 -22.62
N ASN A 158 -6.04 -8.70 -22.35
CA ASN A 158 -5.15 -9.45 -21.46
C ASN A 158 -5.10 -8.90 -20.02
N VAL A 159 -6.18 -8.29 -19.52
CA VAL A 159 -6.28 -7.93 -18.10
C VAL A 159 -6.45 -9.21 -17.30
N SER A 160 -5.55 -9.48 -16.35
CA SER A 160 -5.59 -10.74 -15.61
C SER A 160 -6.88 -10.91 -14.81
N ALA A 161 -7.42 -12.13 -14.79
CA ALA A 161 -8.64 -12.47 -14.06
C ALA A 161 -8.60 -12.06 -12.58
N ASP A 162 -7.46 -12.26 -11.93
CA ASP A 162 -7.21 -11.85 -10.55
C ASP A 162 -7.26 -10.32 -10.37
N ARG A 163 -6.75 -9.53 -11.33
CA ARG A 163 -6.89 -8.06 -11.32
C ARG A 163 -8.35 -7.65 -11.48
N ILE A 164 -9.08 -8.24 -12.43
CA ILE A 164 -10.52 -7.98 -12.64
C ILE A 164 -11.32 -8.27 -11.37
N LEU A 165 -11.11 -9.45 -10.77
CA LEU A 165 -11.85 -9.89 -9.60
C LEU A 165 -11.56 -9.03 -8.35
N ARG A 166 -10.35 -8.50 -8.20
CA ARG A 166 -10.03 -7.54 -7.13
C ARG A 166 -10.76 -6.22 -7.29
N ASP A 167 -11.11 -5.81 -8.50
CA ASP A 167 -11.70 -4.51 -8.80
C ASP A 167 -12.88 -4.61 -9.78
N LEU A 168 -13.92 -5.34 -9.36
CA LEU A 168 -15.16 -5.51 -10.14
C LEU A 168 -15.86 -4.19 -10.52
N TRP A 169 -15.53 -3.07 -9.87
CA TRP A 169 -16.11 -1.76 -10.19
C TRP A 169 -15.84 -1.33 -11.62
N VAL A 170 -14.82 -1.89 -12.28
CA VAL A 170 -14.58 -1.63 -13.71
C VAL A 170 -15.75 -2.07 -14.59
N LEU A 171 -16.54 -3.06 -14.16
CA LEU A 171 -17.70 -3.55 -14.88
C LEU A 171 -18.86 -2.53 -14.92
N LYS A 172 -18.77 -1.42 -14.18
CA LYS A 172 -19.72 -0.31 -14.32
C LYS A 172 -19.47 0.57 -15.54
N TYR A 173 -18.33 0.42 -16.21
CA TYR A 173 -17.96 1.22 -17.36
C TYR A 173 -18.43 0.53 -18.65
N HIS A 174 -18.77 1.32 -19.66
CA HIS A 174 -19.14 0.78 -20.97
C HIS A 174 -17.94 0.08 -21.60
N HIS A 175 -18.18 -0.98 -22.37
CA HIS A 175 -17.11 -1.78 -22.98
C HIS A 175 -16.25 -0.95 -23.94
N GLU A 176 -16.84 0.00 -24.68
CA GLU A 176 -16.10 0.96 -25.52
C GLU A 176 -15.15 1.82 -24.68
N THR A 177 -15.60 2.37 -23.56
CA THR A 177 -14.76 3.16 -22.65
C THR A 177 -13.62 2.32 -22.05
N ILE A 178 -13.89 1.06 -21.70
CA ILE A 178 -12.85 0.13 -21.25
C ILE A 178 -11.82 -0.04 -22.36
N TYR A 179 -12.28 -0.35 -23.58
CA TYR A 179 -11.42 -0.60 -24.74
C TYR A 179 -10.55 0.61 -25.07
N GLU A 180 -11.15 1.78 -25.30
CA GLU A 180 -10.45 3.00 -25.70
C GLU A 180 -9.36 3.39 -24.69
N ARG A 181 -9.69 3.38 -23.40
CA ARG A 181 -8.74 3.74 -22.34
C ARG A 181 -7.60 2.73 -22.26
N LEU A 182 -7.90 1.44 -22.28
CA LEU A 182 -6.87 0.40 -22.21
C LEU A 182 -6.01 0.35 -23.46
N GLN A 183 -6.60 0.58 -24.64
CA GLN A 183 -5.89 0.63 -25.91
C GLN A 183 -4.92 1.81 -25.94
N ARG A 184 -5.33 2.99 -25.46
CA ARG A 184 -4.44 4.15 -25.30
C ARG A 184 -3.27 3.87 -24.36
N VAL A 185 -3.50 3.17 -23.24
CA VAL A 185 -2.43 2.80 -22.32
C VAL A 185 -1.46 1.81 -22.97
N LYS A 186 -2.00 0.81 -23.67
CA LYS A 186 -1.22 -0.21 -24.38
C LYS A 186 -0.38 0.40 -25.53
N SER A 187 -0.92 1.36 -26.28
CA SER A 187 -0.20 2.03 -27.37
C SER A 187 0.98 2.87 -26.88
N MET A 188 1.02 3.24 -25.59
CA MET A 188 2.17 3.90 -24.95
C MET A 188 3.21 2.91 -24.40
N GLY A 189 3.11 1.63 -24.76
CA GLY A 189 4.07 0.60 -24.35
C GLY A 189 3.87 0.05 -22.94
N VAL A 190 2.74 0.34 -22.29
CA VAL A 190 2.41 -0.25 -20.99
C VAL A 190 1.73 -1.60 -21.22
N GLU A 191 2.49 -2.67 -21.02
CA GLU A 191 2.00 -4.05 -21.22
C GLU A 191 1.04 -4.51 -20.12
N ASN A 192 1.33 -4.11 -18.88
CA ASN A 192 0.58 -4.56 -17.71
C ASN A 192 -0.66 -3.68 -17.49
N LEU A 193 -1.80 -4.12 -17.99
CA LEU A 193 -3.08 -3.41 -17.87
C LEU A 193 -3.82 -3.74 -16.56
N TYR A 194 -4.54 -2.75 -16.03
CA TYR A 194 -5.26 -2.85 -14.76
C TYR A 194 -6.63 -2.17 -14.80
N PRO A 195 -7.63 -2.70 -14.07
CA PRO A 195 -8.95 -2.08 -13.96
C PRO A 195 -8.95 -0.62 -13.50
N TRP A 196 -8.04 -0.24 -12.59
CA TRP A 196 -7.98 1.14 -12.09
C TRP A 196 -7.67 2.17 -13.19
N MET A 197 -7.00 1.77 -14.28
CA MET A 197 -6.67 2.64 -15.41
C MET A 197 -7.92 3.11 -16.17
N VAL A 198 -8.97 2.28 -16.15
CA VAL A 198 -10.29 2.64 -16.68
C VAL A 198 -11.01 3.61 -15.74
N ARG A 199 -10.92 3.36 -14.42
CA ARG A 199 -11.73 4.07 -13.42
C ARG A 199 -11.16 5.39 -12.94
N CYS A 200 -9.86 5.62 -13.11
CA CYS A 200 -9.22 6.83 -12.62
C CYS A 200 -9.58 8.04 -13.50
N SER A 201 -9.40 9.25 -12.96
CA SER A 201 -9.51 10.46 -13.76
C SER A 201 -8.41 10.52 -14.83
N GLU A 202 -8.65 11.32 -15.87
CA GLU A 202 -7.64 11.60 -16.91
C GLU A 202 -6.33 12.11 -16.31
N ASP A 203 -6.37 13.01 -15.32
CA ASP A 203 -5.15 13.53 -14.68
C ASP A 203 -4.29 12.45 -14.06
N ILE A 204 -4.92 11.47 -13.39
CA ILE A 204 -4.21 10.34 -12.77
C ILE A 204 -3.63 9.44 -13.87
N LEU A 205 -4.39 9.17 -14.93
CA LEU A 205 -3.93 8.35 -16.04
C LEU A 205 -2.76 9.01 -16.78
N ASN A 206 -2.91 10.28 -17.16
CA ASN A 206 -1.90 11.09 -17.83
C ASN A 206 -0.62 11.17 -17.01
N ARG A 207 -0.73 11.38 -15.70
CA ARG A 207 0.42 11.37 -14.79
C ARG A 207 1.13 10.01 -14.78
N PHE A 208 0.37 8.91 -14.75
CA PHE A 208 0.95 7.57 -14.79
C PHE A 208 1.68 7.31 -16.12
N LEU A 209 1.08 7.72 -17.24
CA LEU A 209 1.67 7.58 -18.57
C LEU A 209 2.93 8.42 -18.72
N ALA A 210 2.92 9.67 -18.25
CA ALA A 210 4.10 10.54 -18.22
C ALA A 210 5.24 9.93 -17.41
N ILE A 211 4.96 9.39 -16.21
CA ILE A 211 5.98 8.73 -15.39
C ILE A 211 6.50 7.45 -16.06
N SER A 212 5.64 6.70 -16.74
CA SER A 212 6.03 5.49 -17.45
C SER A 212 6.95 5.81 -18.63
N GLN A 213 6.61 6.84 -19.40
CA GLN A 213 7.44 7.32 -20.51
C GLN A 213 8.79 7.84 -20.00
N GLU A 214 8.79 8.71 -18.98
CA GLU A 214 10.02 9.22 -18.38
C GLU A 214 10.89 8.09 -17.82
N THR A 215 10.28 7.06 -17.22
CA THR A 215 11.01 5.87 -16.76
C THR A 215 11.71 5.15 -17.91
N LYS A 216 11.03 5.02 -19.06
CA LYS A 216 11.60 4.44 -20.28
C LYS A 216 12.73 5.31 -20.83
N ASP A 217 12.55 6.63 -20.86
CA ASP A 217 13.56 7.57 -21.34
C ASP A 217 14.83 7.54 -20.47
N ILE A 218 14.69 7.32 -19.15
CA ILE A 218 15.82 7.25 -18.22
C ILE A 218 16.56 5.91 -18.30
N LEU A 219 15.83 4.80 -18.38
CA LEU A 219 16.42 3.45 -18.34
C LEU A 219 16.78 2.91 -19.73
N GLY A 220 16.23 3.48 -20.80
CA GLY A 220 16.26 2.86 -22.11
C GLY A 220 15.65 1.46 -22.10
N ASP A 221 16.03 0.65 -23.08
CA ASP A 221 15.44 -0.69 -23.25
C ASP A 221 16.11 -1.78 -22.39
N SER A 222 17.26 -1.50 -21.76
CA SER A 222 18.10 -2.56 -21.15
C SER A 222 18.72 -2.22 -19.80
N VAL A 223 18.61 -0.98 -19.30
CA VAL A 223 19.26 -0.61 -18.03
C VAL A 223 18.31 -0.88 -16.87
N SER A 224 18.75 -1.73 -15.93
CA SER A 224 18.03 -1.91 -14.67
C SER A 224 18.13 -0.66 -13.80
N LYS A 225 17.16 -0.43 -12.91
CA LYS A 225 17.24 0.68 -11.93
C LYS A 225 18.51 0.61 -11.06
N GLN A 226 18.98 -0.60 -10.73
CA GLN A 226 20.22 -0.76 -9.95
C GLN A 226 21.44 -0.33 -10.76
N THR A 227 21.51 -0.75 -12.02
CA THR A 227 22.59 -0.36 -12.95
C THR A 227 22.57 1.15 -13.19
N TYR A 228 21.40 1.74 -13.39
CA TYR A 228 21.26 3.20 -13.52
C TYR A 228 21.81 3.93 -12.28
N LEU A 229 21.45 3.48 -11.08
CA LEU A 229 21.91 4.11 -9.85
C LEU A 229 23.42 3.93 -9.62
N ALA A 230 23.95 2.74 -9.94
CA ALA A 230 25.38 2.43 -9.87
C ALA A 230 26.19 3.39 -10.75
N ASN A 231 25.79 3.54 -12.01
CA ASN A 231 26.42 4.44 -12.96
C ASN A 231 26.33 5.90 -12.51
N ARG A 232 25.16 6.33 -12.00
CA ARG A 232 24.95 7.72 -11.57
C ARG A 232 25.67 8.07 -10.27
N LEU A 233 25.94 7.09 -9.42
CA LEU A 233 26.68 7.26 -8.18
C LEU A 233 28.17 6.90 -8.30
N ASN A 234 28.64 6.53 -9.51
CA ASN A 234 30.00 6.06 -9.75
C ASN A 234 30.46 4.94 -8.79
N VAL A 235 29.56 3.98 -8.52
CA VAL A 235 29.82 2.83 -7.63
C VAL A 235 29.45 1.51 -8.31
N SER A 236 29.92 0.39 -7.79
CA SER A 236 29.56 -0.93 -8.32
C SER A 236 28.09 -1.29 -8.05
N PRO A 237 27.46 -2.12 -8.91
CA PRO A 237 26.12 -2.66 -8.65
C PRO A 237 26.00 -3.40 -7.32
N ASP A 238 27.06 -4.11 -6.89
CA ASP A 238 27.10 -4.80 -5.59
C ASP A 238 27.01 -3.81 -4.42
N THR A 239 27.69 -2.66 -4.54
CA THR A 239 27.58 -1.59 -3.55
C THR A 239 26.14 -1.08 -3.46
N ILE A 240 25.47 -0.88 -4.60
CA ILE A 240 24.04 -0.49 -4.62
C ILE A 240 23.15 -1.55 -3.99
N GLN A 241 23.45 -2.83 -4.22
CA GLN A 241 22.72 -3.94 -3.62
C GLN A 241 22.87 -3.91 -2.09
N ASP A 242 24.08 -3.70 -1.58
CA ASP A 242 24.33 -3.52 -0.14
C ASP A 242 23.62 -2.30 0.45
N MET A 243 23.58 -1.18 -0.28
CA MET A 243 22.80 0.00 0.11
C MET A 243 21.30 -0.34 0.21
N CYS A 244 20.76 -1.12 -0.73
CA CYS A 244 19.36 -1.54 -0.72
C CYS A 244 19.05 -2.52 0.41
N LEU A 245 20.00 -3.37 0.82
CA LEU A 245 19.84 -4.25 1.98
C LEU A 245 19.79 -3.44 3.29
N LYS A 246 20.68 -2.46 3.43
CA LYS A 246 20.71 -1.55 4.60
C LYS A 246 19.51 -0.60 4.63
N ILE A 247 19.02 -0.20 3.45
CA ILE A 247 17.93 0.76 3.28
C ILE A 247 16.90 0.20 2.29
N PRO A 248 16.00 -0.70 2.73
CA PRO A 248 15.02 -1.35 1.85
C PRO A 248 14.11 -0.38 1.09
N ALA A 249 13.88 0.81 1.67
CA ALA A 249 13.11 1.87 1.03
C ALA A 249 13.70 2.29 -0.32
N LEU A 250 15.03 2.27 -0.48
CA LEU A 250 15.73 2.66 -1.71
C LEU A 250 15.32 1.76 -2.89
N LYS A 251 15.13 0.46 -2.64
CA LYS A 251 14.69 -0.51 -3.65
C LYS A 251 13.29 -0.19 -4.18
N ALA A 252 12.43 0.41 -3.37
CA ALA A 252 11.04 0.72 -3.75
C ALA A 252 10.89 2.07 -4.50
N ILE A 253 11.91 2.93 -4.47
CA ILE A 253 11.81 4.27 -5.08
C ILE A 253 11.77 4.13 -6.61
N ARG A 254 10.93 4.97 -7.24
CA ARG A 254 10.86 5.09 -8.70
C ARG A 254 12.11 5.75 -9.24
N VAL A 255 12.57 5.32 -10.41
CA VAL A 255 13.79 5.85 -11.03
C VAL A 255 13.69 7.35 -11.33
N THR A 256 12.53 7.83 -11.80
CA THR A 256 12.26 9.25 -12.09
C THR A 256 12.50 10.13 -10.86
N LYS A 257 11.95 9.71 -9.71
CA LYS A 257 12.18 10.38 -8.43
C LYS A 257 13.66 10.37 -8.04
N VAL A 258 14.35 9.24 -8.20
CA VAL A 258 15.79 9.14 -7.88
C VAL A 258 16.60 10.06 -8.78
N LYS A 259 16.32 10.09 -10.09
CA LYS A 259 16.98 11.00 -11.05
C LYS A 259 16.84 12.45 -10.61
N HIS A 260 15.62 12.95 -10.47
CA HIS A 260 15.40 14.34 -10.09
C HIS A 260 16.01 14.70 -8.73
N PHE A 261 16.03 13.74 -7.81
CA PHE A 261 16.60 13.99 -6.49
C PHE A 261 18.14 14.01 -6.52
N LEU A 262 18.77 13.16 -7.33
CA LEU A 262 20.21 13.21 -7.58
C LEU A 262 20.59 14.52 -8.28
N ASP A 263 19.88 14.90 -9.35
CA ASP A 263 20.10 16.16 -10.07
C ASP A 263 20.00 17.35 -9.11
N PHE A 264 19.01 17.34 -8.21
CA PHE A 264 18.87 18.35 -7.17
C PHE A 264 20.06 18.38 -6.21
N LEU A 265 20.49 17.25 -5.65
CA LEU A 265 21.61 17.24 -4.69
C LEU A 265 22.93 17.69 -5.34
N ILE A 266 23.19 17.27 -6.57
CA ILE A 266 24.38 17.69 -7.32
C ILE A 266 24.33 19.20 -7.58
N ALA A 267 23.17 19.74 -7.98
CA ALA A 267 22.99 21.17 -8.19
C ALA A 267 23.14 22.00 -6.90
N GLU A 268 22.85 21.42 -5.74
CA GLU A 268 23.08 22.02 -4.42
C GLU A 268 24.55 21.95 -3.96
N GLY A 269 25.44 21.34 -4.76
CA GLY A 269 26.88 21.28 -4.54
C GLY A 269 27.37 20.00 -3.84
N PHE A 270 26.53 18.97 -3.71
CA PHE A 270 26.93 17.70 -3.11
C PHE A 270 27.65 16.80 -4.11
N ASP A 271 28.79 16.25 -3.69
CA ASP A 271 29.55 15.33 -4.52
C ASP A 271 28.90 13.94 -4.57
N VAL A 272 29.16 13.22 -5.66
CA VAL A 272 28.51 11.94 -5.96
C VAL A 272 28.88 10.88 -4.93
N GLU A 273 30.15 10.84 -4.55
CA GLU A 273 30.72 9.99 -3.51
C GLU A 273 30.12 10.32 -2.14
N GLU A 274 29.84 11.60 -1.88
CA GLU A 274 29.18 12.00 -0.64
C GLU A 274 27.76 11.44 -0.56
N ILE A 275 27.00 11.57 -1.65
CA ILE A 275 25.64 11.04 -1.76
C ILE A 275 25.65 9.51 -1.62
N ALA A 276 26.60 8.83 -2.27
CA ALA A 276 26.78 7.38 -2.20
C ALA A 276 27.11 6.89 -0.77
N SER A 277 27.90 7.67 -0.02
CA SER A 277 28.22 7.35 1.39
C SER A 277 27.02 7.55 2.34
N LYS A 278 26.03 8.38 1.96
CA LYS A 278 24.87 8.75 2.78
C LYS A 278 23.53 8.52 2.04
N PRO A 279 23.26 7.29 1.54
CA PRO A 279 22.16 7.03 0.60
C PRO A 279 20.76 7.17 1.21
N ARG A 280 20.67 7.27 2.55
CA ARG A 280 19.40 7.51 3.27
C ARG A 280 18.71 8.80 2.81
N VAL A 281 19.47 9.79 2.34
CA VAL A 281 18.90 11.04 1.82
C VAL A 281 17.95 10.80 0.66
N LEU A 282 18.26 9.84 -0.21
CA LEU A 282 17.44 9.50 -1.39
C LEU A 282 16.09 8.90 -1.01
N SER A 283 15.97 8.36 0.21
CA SER A 283 14.70 7.84 0.76
C SER A 283 13.79 8.94 1.32
N ALA A 284 14.31 10.14 1.56
CA ALA A 284 13.52 11.27 2.03
C ALA A 284 12.63 11.87 0.92
N SER A 285 11.85 12.90 1.26
CA SER A 285 11.18 13.73 0.27
C SER A 285 12.09 14.90 -0.11
N GLN A 286 12.22 15.18 -1.41
CA GLN A 286 13.03 16.30 -1.90
C GLN A 286 12.57 17.63 -1.31
N LYS A 287 11.24 17.85 -1.18
CA LYS A 287 10.67 19.04 -0.52
C LYS A 287 11.16 19.20 0.92
N THR A 288 11.22 18.11 1.68
CA THR A 288 11.72 18.14 3.06
C THR A 288 13.21 18.45 3.09
N VAL A 289 14.00 17.84 2.21
CA VAL A 289 15.45 18.07 2.16
C VAL A 289 15.76 19.52 1.76
N LYS A 290 15.08 20.06 0.76
CA LYS A 290 15.19 21.47 0.36
C LYS A 290 14.89 22.42 1.53
N LEU A 291 13.74 22.26 2.19
CA LEU A 291 13.37 23.08 3.36
C LEU A 291 14.43 23.03 4.47
N ARG A 292 15.05 21.86 4.68
CA ARG A 292 16.08 21.68 5.70
C ARG A 292 17.41 22.30 5.29
N LEU A 293 17.78 22.21 4.01
CA LEU A 293 18.96 22.87 3.45
C LEU A 293 18.83 24.39 3.58
N ASP A 294 17.72 24.95 3.12
CA ASP A 294 17.43 26.38 3.20
C ASP A 294 17.53 26.86 4.65
N ARG A 295 16.92 26.12 5.59
CA ARG A 295 16.98 26.46 7.01
C ARG A 295 18.39 26.42 7.59
N LEU A 296 19.22 25.46 7.22
CA LEU A 296 20.60 25.38 7.72
C LEU A 296 21.47 26.51 7.13
N ARG A 297 21.24 26.88 5.87
CA ARG A 297 21.92 28.02 5.23
C ARG A 297 21.53 29.35 5.84
N GLU A 298 20.25 29.54 6.19
CA GLU A 298 19.79 30.72 6.96
C GLU A 298 20.51 30.85 8.31
N LEU A 299 20.93 29.73 8.91
CA LEU A 299 21.72 29.69 10.14
C LEU A 299 23.23 29.88 9.90
N GLY A 300 23.66 30.16 8.66
CA GLY A 300 25.05 30.43 8.30
C GLY A 300 25.88 29.17 8.01
N LEU A 301 25.27 27.98 7.87
CA LEU A 301 26.00 26.77 7.53
C LEU A 301 26.23 26.64 6.03
N ASN A 302 27.48 26.72 5.62
CA ASN A 302 27.90 26.53 4.23
C ASN A 302 28.24 25.07 3.90
N GLN A 303 28.73 24.31 4.89
CA GLN A 303 29.02 22.88 4.74
C GLN A 303 28.01 22.06 5.55
N ILE A 304 27.11 21.36 4.85
CA ILE A 304 25.99 20.65 5.47
C ILE A 304 26.15 19.14 5.30
N ASN A 305 26.13 18.38 6.40
CA ASN A 305 26.17 16.93 6.34
C ASN A 305 24.79 16.34 5.96
N LEU A 306 24.71 15.54 4.89
CA LEU A 306 23.46 14.94 4.40
C LEU A 306 22.71 14.10 5.47
N ASN A 307 23.40 13.51 6.45
CA ASN A 307 22.75 12.75 7.52
C ASN A 307 21.87 13.64 8.41
N VAL A 308 22.21 14.92 8.57
CA VAL A 308 21.41 15.89 9.34
C VAL A 308 20.06 16.10 8.65
N LEU A 309 20.06 16.19 7.32
CA LEU A 309 18.87 16.38 6.50
C LEU A 309 17.90 15.19 6.59
N CYS A 310 18.36 14.04 7.08
CA CYS A 310 17.58 12.81 7.21
C CYS A 310 17.06 12.53 8.64
N ARG A 311 17.34 13.42 9.60
CA ARG A 311 16.92 13.24 11.00
C ARG A 311 15.40 13.27 11.19
N SER A 312 14.92 12.78 12.34
CA SER A 312 13.51 12.97 12.71
C SER A 312 13.17 14.47 12.80
N LYS A 313 11.88 14.84 12.70
CA LYS A 313 11.47 16.26 12.81
C LYS A 313 11.93 16.88 14.15
N LYS A 314 11.84 16.10 15.23
CA LYS A 314 12.25 16.51 16.58
C LYS A 314 13.76 16.74 16.67
N ASP A 315 14.56 15.81 16.14
CA ASP A 315 16.02 15.89 16.24
C ASP A 315 16.61 16.94 15.30
N PHE A 316 16.00 17.14 14.14
CA PHE A 316 16.38 18.25 13.24
C PHE A 316 16.10 19.60 13.90
N LYS A 317 14.94 19.76 14.54
CA LYS A 317 14.60 20.99 15.27
C LYS A 317 15.58 21.27 16.41
N LYS A 318 15.85 20.27 17.25
CA LYS A 318 16.86 20.37 18.33
C LYS A 318 18.24 20.76 17.81
N TYR A 319 18.64 20.20 16.66
CA TYR A 319 19.90 20.53 16.03
C TYR A 319 19.96 22.00 15.60
N CYS A 320 18.91 22.51 14.95
CA CYS A 320 18.81 23.93 14.60
C CYS A 320 18.85 24.83 15.85
N GLU A 321 18.08 24.49 16.89
CA GLU A 321 18.07 25.23 18.16
C GLU A 321 19.46 25.28 18.81
N SER A 322 20.24 24.19 18.74
CA SER A 322 21.60 24.17 19.28
C SER A 322 22.57 25.08 18.54
N ILE A 323 22.39 25.26 17.22
CA ILE A 323 23.19 26.19 16.42
C ILE A 323 22.80 27.63 16.75
N GLU A 324 21.50 27.89 16.86
CA GLU A 324 20.98 29.21 17.25
C GLU A 324 21.47 29.64 18.64
N SER A 325 21.52 28.72 19.61
CA SER A 325 22.02 29.05 20.96
C SER A 325 23.51 29.38 20.94
N LEU A 326 24.32 28.64 20.17
CA LEU A 326 25.75 28.90 20.03
C LEU A 326 26.00 30.29 19.42
N SER A 327 25.28 30.63 18.35
CA SER A 327 25.40 31.95 17.73
C SER A 327 25.10 33.10 18.72
N LYS A 328 24.14 32.91 19.65
CA LYS A 328 23.78 33.92 20.67
C LYS A 328 24.82 34.01 21.79
N GLU A 329 25.51 32.92 22.11
CA GLU A 329 26.57 32.92 23.12
C GLU A 329 27.83 33.64 22.62
N ASP A 330 28.16 33.51 21.33
CA ASP A 330 29.27 34.23 20.69
C ASP A 330 29.06 35.75 20.69
N TYR A 331 27.82 36.22 20.51
CA TYR A 331 27.49 37.65 20.68
C TYR A 331 27.63 38.12 22.15
N LYS A 332 27.27 37.29 23.13
CA LYS A 332 27.37 37.64 24.56
C LYS A 332 28.81 37.61 25.06
N SER A 333 29.67 36.74 24.54
CA SER A 333 31.09 36.67 24.91
C SER A 333 31.86 37.88 24.37
N HIS A 334 31.60 38.31 23.12
CA HIS A 334 32.15 39.54 22.55
C HIS A 334 31.67 40.80 23.29
N ALA A 335 30.39 40.87 23.67
CA ALA A 335 29.87 41.97 24.46
C ALA A 335 30.46 42.04 25.88
N ARG A 336 30.84 40.89 26.49
CA ARG A 336 31.50 40.86 27.82
C ARG A 336 32.99 41.17 27.76
N CYS A 337 33.67 40.86 26.66
CA CYS A 337 35.10 41.16 26.50
C CYS A 337 35.35 42.67 26.31
N ASN A 338 34.45 43.38 25.62
CA ASN A 338 34.53 44.83 25.43
C ASN A 338 34.26 45.67 26.69
N VAL A 339 33.79 45.08 27.80
CA VAL A 339 33.53 45.82 29.05
C VAL A 339 34.73 45.79 30.01
N ARG A 340 35.78 44.99 29.75
CA ARG A 340 36.94 44.86 30.66
C ARG A 340 38.16 45.71 30.28
N HIS A 341 38.11 46.50 29.20
CA HIS A 341 39.23 47.36 28.78
C HIS A 341 38.99 48.87 28.90
N VAL A 342 37.96 49.30 29.66
CA VAL A 342 37.69 50.73 29.89
C VAL A 342 37.50 51.02 31.38
N THR A 343 38.45 50.63 32.22
CA THR A 343 38.62 51.21 33.56
C THR A 343 40.09 51.10 34.00
N ASP A 344 41.00 51.72 33.26
CA ASP A 344 42.23 52.21 33.87
C ASP A 344 42.86 53.27 32.96
N SER A 345 43.21 54.40 33.57
CA SER A 345 43.83 55.60 33.00
C SER A 345 42.89 56.77 32.72
N THR A 346 42.62 57.54 33.77
CA THR A 346 42.61 59.00 33.66
C THR A 346 43.56 59.58 34.69
N TYR A 347 44.80 59.75 34.25
CA TYR A 347 45.74 60.76 34.74
C TYR A 347 45.07 62.14 34.71
N LEU A 348 45.03 62.83 35.86
CA LEU A 348 44.76 64.26 35.96
C LEU A 348 46.11 65.01 36.06
N PRO A 349 46.43 65.94 35.14
CA PRO A 349 47.44 66.95 35.41
C PRO A 349 46.79 68.24 35.93
N ARG A 350 47.31 68.70 37.08
CA ARG A 350 47.21 70.10 37.54
C ARG A 350 47.80 71.05 36.49
N ARG A 351 47.13 72.19 36.22
CA ARG A 351 47.58 73.56 36.62
C ARG A 351 46.86 74.71 35.88
N LEU A 352 46.58 75.77 36.68
CA LEU A 352 46.57 77.22 36.39
C LEU A 352 45.42 77.74 35.49
N ARG A 353 44.64 78.77 35.84
CA ARG A 353 44.85 79.97 36.68
C ARG A 353 43.71 80.20 37.66
#